data_AF-A0A0F9KR78-F1
#
_entry.id   AF-A0A0F9KR78-F1
#
_cell.length_a   1.000
_cell.length_b   1.000
_cell.length_c   1.000
_cell.angle_alpha   90.00
_cell.angle_beta   90.00
_cell.angle_gamma   90.00
#
_symmetry.space_group_name_H-M   'P 1'
#
loop_
_entity.id
_entity.type
_entity.pdbx_description
1 polymer ?
#
loop_
_entity_poly.entity_id
_entity_poly.type
_entity_poly.pdbx_seq_one_letter_code
_entity_poly.pdbx_strand_id
1 'polypeptide(L)'
;MRIKKITPGVGFYDNRFAKRELDNLASVAINTSLISDTDSTDDLGSSDIAWANLYVDAIIGVGPQTFVISRNTSDGSDNLITAIAGGGTSSSTRGAWITLRGNEFGFGAGGRLIFASGNLSESNIHFFSGNLQRSMIFEDTGLRPNADSQLGLGSSSKFWDQTFTDELVLSNVGAAATAADTVRISALDLSAGDAGLHIKTENDTEHLFASLVGIGTTSPNAELEIVGDLRVKTIHEVTGEGLVLSTNFNTESINGNTVLDSSTF
;
A
#
# COMPACT_ATOMS: atom_id res chain seq x y z
N MET A 1 74.18 55.52 46.73
CA MET A 1 72.71 55.32 46.65
C MET A 1 72.47 54.13 45.73
N ARG A 2 72.16 52.95 46.30
CA ARG A 2 72.12 51.68 45.56
C ARG A 2 70.76 51.48 44.88
N ILE A 3 70.81 51.16 43.59
CA ILE A 3 69.65 50.86 42.74
C ILE A 3 69.08 49.48 43.12
N LYS A 4 67.75 49.43 43.25
CA LYS A 4 66.91 48.24 43.44
C LYS A 4 67.17 47.20 42.34
N LYS A 5 67.39 45.95 42.71
CA LYS A 5 67.10 44.79 41.85
C LYS A 5 65.94 44.04 42.50
N ILE A 6 64.72 44.28 42.01
CA ILE A 6 63.57 43.43 42.36
C ILE A 6 63.76 42.15 41.55
N THR A 7 63.90 41.02 42.23
CA THR A 7 63.90 39.70 41.59
C THR A 7 62.48 39.44 41.07
N PRO A 8 62.23 39.30 39.75
CA PRO A 8 60.94 38.84 39.27
C PRO A 8 60.92 37.32 39.43
N GLY A 9 60.47 36.88 40.59
CA GLY A 9 60.43 35.48 40.97
C GLY A 9 59.15 35.12 41.70
N VAL A 10 58.03 35.72 41.30
CA VAL A 10 56.72 35.14 41.60
C VAL A 10 56.08 34.83 40.27
N GLY A 11 56.47 33.67 39.73
CA GLY A 11 55.68 33.01 38.71
C GLY A 11 54.36 32.59 39.35
N PHE A 12 53.39 33.49 39.38
CA PHE A 12 51.98 33.12 39.44
C PHE A 12 51.58 32.54 38.08
N TYR A 13 52.25 31.48 37.65
CA TYR A 13 51.70 30.53 36.70
C TYR A 13 51.16 29.36 37.49
N ASP A 14 50.32 29.69 38.47
CA ASP A 14 49.51 28.69 39.10
C ASP A 14 48.21 28.58 38.31
N ASN A 15 48.22 27.67 37.33
CA ASN A 15 47.04 27.32 36.53
C ASN A 15 45.90 26.77 37.41
N ARG A 16 46.12 26.60 38.73
CA ARG A 16 45.09 26.22 39.71
C ARG A 16 44.15 27.36 40.10
N PHE A 17 44.39 28.64 39.77
CA PHE A 17 43.43 29.71 40.11
C PHE A 17 42.19 29.73 39.20
N ALA A 18 42.36 29.62 37.88
CA ALA A 18 41.22 29.50 36.96
C ALA A 18 40.45 28.18 37.18
N LYS A 19 41.16 27.10 37.53
CA LYS A 19 40.54 25.81 37.84
C LYS A 19 39.75 25.85 39.16
N ARG A 20 40.24 26.51 40.21
CA ARG A 20 39.60 26.53 41.55
C ARG A 20 38.34 27.40 41.63
N GLU A 21 38.19 28.44 40.79
CA GLU A 21 36.95 29.24 40.77
C GLU A 21 35.83 28.57 39.97
N LEU A 22 36.17 27.86 38.90
CA LEU A 22 35.20 27.07 38.13
C LEU A 22 34.84 25.75 38.82
N ASP A 23 35.79 25.10 39.50
CA ASP A 23 35.55 23.87 40.28
C ASP A 23 34.63 24.12 41.50
N ASN A 24 34.55 25.37 42.00
CA ASN A 24 33.74 25.76 43.17
C ASN A 24 32.36 26.33 42.83
N LEU A 25 32.07 26.53 41.55
CA LEU A 25 30.75 26.97 41.12
C LEU A 25 29.90 25.72 40.90
N ALA A 26 29.14 25.33 41.93
CA ALA A 26 28.26 24.15 41.90
C ALA A 26 27.27 24.13 40.71
N SER A 27 27.08 25.29 40.06
CA SER A 27 26.38 25.46 38.80
C SER A 27 27.15 26.47 37.93
N VAL A 28 27.92 25.98 36.95
CA VAL A 28 28.43 26.81 35.87
C VAL A 28 27.31 26.93 34.83
N ALA A 29 26.72 28.12 34.72
CA ALA A 29 25.71 28.42 33.71
C ALA A 29 26.33 29.21 32.56
N ILE A 30 25.94 28.88 31.33
CA ILE A 30 26.22 29.70 30.16
C ILE A 30 25.13 30.78 30.09
N ASN A 31 25.53 32.05 30.14
CA ASN A 31 24.60 33.21 30.18
C ASN A 31 24.55 33.99 28.85
N THR A 32 25.17 33.45 27.81
CA THR A 32 25.14 33.96 26.44
C THR A 32 24.77 32.85 25.47
N SER A 33 24.43 33.19 24.24
CA SER A 33 24.28 32.18 23.20
C SER A 33 25.60 31.43 22.99
N LEU A 34 25.52 30.12 22.81
CA LEU A 34 26.60 29.33 22.23
C LEU A 34 26.49 29.47 20.72
N ILE A 35 27.48 30.11 20.10
CA ILE A 35 27.56 30.34 18.67
C ILE A 35 28.95 29.86 18.23
N SER A 36 29.01 29.07 17.16
CA SER A 36 30.27 28.65 16.54
C SER A 36 31.06 29.88 16.05
N ASP A 37 32.39 29.84 16.10
CA ASP A 37 33.21 31.00 15.72
C ASP A 37 33.30 31.24 14.21
N THR A 38 33.02 30.21 13.42
CA THR A 38 33.01 30.20 11.95
C THR A 38 31.89 29.29 11.46
N ASP A 39 31.29 29.60 10.30
CA ASP A 39 30.23 28.76 9.76
C ASP A 39 30.72 27.33 9.48
N SER A 40 30.00 26.34 9.99
CA SER A 40 30.23 24.91 9.75
C SER A 40 31.62 24.38 10.16
N THR A 41 32.26 24.97 11.19
CA THR A 41 33.58 24.52 11.68
C THR A 41 33.58 23.81 13.03
N ASP A 42 32.53 23.99 13.84
CA ASP A 42 32.45 23.41 15.18
C ASP A 42 31.43 22.27 15.26
N ASP A 43 31.87 21.15 15.82
CA ASP A 43 31.01 20.02 16.16
C ASP A 43 30.40 20.19 17.57
N LEU A 44 29.14 19.78 17.72
CA LEU A 44 28.51 19.62 19.03
C LEU A 44 28.83 18.24 19.61
N GLY A 45 30.06 18.07 20.09
CA GLY A 45 30.60 16.81 20.62
C GLY A 45 31.76 16.27 19.77
N SER A 46 32.12 15.01 19.97
CA SER A 46 33.12 14.29 19.17
C SER A 46 32.78 12.80 19.06
N SER A 47 33.62 12.00 18.39
CA SER A 47 33.47 10.53 18.34
C SER A 47 33.52 9.87 19.72
N ASP A 48 34.20 10.51 20.67
CA ASP A 48 34.49 9.94 21.98
C ASP A 48 33.57 10.52 23.06
N ILE A 49 33.05 11.74 22.85
CA ILE A 49 32.24 12.47 23.81
C ILE A 49 30.98 12.99 23.11
N ALA A 50 29.86 12.32 23.38
CA ALA A 50 28.55 12.71 22.89
C ALA A 50 27.71 13.35 24.00
N TRP A 51 26.76 14.18 23.59
CA TRP A 51 25.67 14.60 24.46
C TRP A 51 24.73 13.43 24.70
N ALA A 52 24.30 13.23 25.95
CA ALA A 52 23.38 12.15 26.27
C ALA A 52 22.00 12.35 25.62
N ASN A 53 21.52 13.60 25.54
CA ASN A 53 20.25 13.99 24.93
C ASN A 53 20.36 15.43 24.39
N LEU A 54 19.51 15.77 23.41
CA LEU A 54 19.33 17.12 22.88
C LEU A 54 17.93 17.61 23.27
N TYR A 55 17.85 18.75 23.95
CA TYR A 55 16.59 19.40 24.31
C TYR A 55 16.48 20.71 23.52
N VAL A 56 15.88 20.62 22.33
CA VAL A 56 15.79 21.72 21.37
C VAL A 56 14.37 21.83 20.82
N ASP A 57 13.92 23.05 20.51
CA ASP A 57 12.61 23.27 19.89
C ASP A 57 12.61 22.84 18.41
N ALA A 58 13.68 23.15 17.69
CA ALA A 58 13.86 22.79 16.28
C ALA A 58 15.34 22.59 15.92
N ILE A 59 15.60 21.67 14.99
CA ILE A 59 16.89 21.52 14.30
C ILE A 59 16.68 22.01 12.87
N ILE A 60 17.39 23.07 12.47
CA ILE A 60 17.19 23.75 11.18
C ILE A 60 18.52 23.88 10.46
N GLY A 61 18.58 23.40 9.21
CA GLY A 61 19.67 23.72 8.28
C GLY A 61 19.31 24.96 7.46
N VAL A 62 20.16 26.00 7.48
CA VAL A 62 19.92 27.30 6.81
C VAL A 62 20.95 27.64 5.72
N GLY A 63 21.94 26.77 5.49
CA GLY A 63 22.98 26.96 4.48
C GLY A 63 22.55 26.47 3.08
N PRO A 64 23.40 26.71 2.05
CA PRO A 64 23.18 26.17 0.70
C PRO A 64 23.34 24.65 0.63
N GLN A 65 23.89 24.04 1.67
CA GLN A 65 24.11 22.60 1.76
C GLN A 65 22.82 21.86 2.15
N THR A 66 22.71 20.62 1.69
CA THR A 66 21.60 19.74 2.08
C THR A 66 21.62 19.49 3.59
N PHE A 67 20.47 19.61 4.26
CA PHE A 67 20.32 19.13 5.63
C PHE A 67 20.25 17.59 5.62
N VAL A 68 21.28 16.94 6.18
CA VAL A 68 21.42 15.48 6.16
C VAL A 68 21.30 14.92 7.58
N ILE A 69 20.41 13.95 7.76
CA ILE A 69 20.40 13.07 8.94
C ILE A 69 20.97 11.73 8.50
N SER A 70 22.18 11.41 8.97
CA SER A 70 22.88 10.18 8.58
C SER A 70 23.53 9.50 9.78
N ARG A 71 23.85 8.21 9.58
CA ARG A 71 24.79 7.48 10.42
C ARG A 71 26.09 7.37 9.63
N ASN A 72 27.20 7.73 10.25
CA ASN A 72 28.52 7.43 9.70
C ASN A 72 28.92 6.00 10.08
N THR A 73 29.65 5.33 9.20
CA THR A 73 30.34 4.08 9.50
C THR A 73 31.83 4.25 9.21
N SER A 74 32.66 3.81 10.15
CA SER A 74 34.09 4.13 10.20
C SER A 74 34.91 3.54 9.03
N ASP A 75 34.30 2.67 8.23
CA ASP A 75 34.92 1.83 7.22
C ASP A 75 34.14 1.81 5.89
N GLY A 76 33.13 2.67 5.74
CA GLY A 76 32.24 2.66 4.58
C GLY A 76 31.24 1.49 4.58
N SER A 77 31.13 0.74 5.69
CA SER A 77 30.13 -0.33 5.83
C SER A 77 28.75 0.24 6.12
N ASP A 78 27.76 0.11 5.26
CA ASP A 78 26.44 0.72 5.42
C ASP A 78 25.52 -0.12 6.33
N ASN A 79 25.97 -0.46 7.54
CA ASN A 79 25.35 -1.50 8.38
C ASN A 79 24.53 -0.99 9.58
N LEU A 80 24.28 0.32 9.65
CA LEU A 80 23.53 0.95 10.74
C LEU A 80 22.10 1.34 10.33
N ILE A 81 21.31 1.76 11.34
CA ILE A 81 19.93 2.22 11.18
C ILE A 81 19.80 3.64 11.70
N THR A 82 19.13 4.50 10.92
CA THR A 82 18.53 5.75 11.42
C THR A 82 17.06 5.48 11.71
N ALA A 83 16.60 5.77 12.94
CA ALA A 83 15.22 5.52 13.36
C ALA A 83 14.56 6.76 13.94
N ILE A 84 13.29 6.96 13.60
CA ILE A 84 12.39 7.94 14.21
C ILE A 84 11.18 7.18 14.74
N ALA A 85 10.87 7.31 16.02
CA ALA A 85 9.80 6.53 16.65
C ALA A 85 8.96 7.39 17.60
N GLY A 86 7.63 7.22 17.52
CA GLY A 86 6.70 7.95 18.38
C GLY A 86 6.65 7.45 19.84
N GLY A 87 7.05 6.19 20.09
CA GLY A 87 6.89 5.54 21.41
C GLY A 87 8.16 5.17 22.16
N GLY A 88 9.26 5.85 21.85
CA GLY A 88 10.58 5.64 22.47
C GLY A 88 11.40 4.48 21.91
N THR A 89 10.85 3.67 21.01
CA THR A 89 11.60 2.65 20.25
C THR A 89 10.86 2.28 18.96
N SER A 90 11.58 1.77 17.96
CA SER A 90 11.06 1.35 16.65
C SER A 90 10.34 -0.01 16.72
N SER A 91 9.16 -0.04 17.34
CA SER A 91 8.31 -1.22 17.47
C SER A 91 6.84 -0.88 17.23
N SER A 92 6.13 -1.73 16.50
CA SER A 92 4.68 -1.57 16.28
C SER A 92 3.87 -1.66 17.58
N THR A 93 4.39 -2.30 18.63
CA THR A 93 3.77 -2.32 19.98
C THR A 93 3.95 -1.00 20.75
N ARG A 94 4.78 -0.09 20.24
CA ARG A 94 5.15 1.16 20.90
C ARG A 94 4.67 2.40 20.15
N GLY A 95 4.35 2.27 18.87
CA GLY A 95 3.73 3.33 18.08
C GLY A 95 4.17 3.28 16.62
N ALA A 96 3.93 4.37 15.89
CA ALA A 96 4.44 4.53 14.55
C ALA A 96 5.97 4.78 14.57
N TRP A 97 6.65 4.31 13.53
CA TRP A 97 8.07 4.51 13.37
C TRP A 97 8.50 4.50 11.91
N ILE A 98 9.65 5.13 11.66
CA ILE A 98 10.35 5.17 10.38
C ILE A 98 11.76 4.64 10.63
N THR A 99 12.23 3.74 9.77
CA THR A 99 13.65 3.38 9.76
C THR A 99 14.23 3.47 8.37
N LEU A 100 15.46 3.97 8.30
CA LEU A 100 16.34 3.90 7.14
C LEU A 100 17.48 2.96 7.51
N ARG A 101 17.52 1.80 6.85
CA ARG A 101 18.61 0.82 7.02
C ARG A 101 19.60 1.00 5.89
N GLY A 102 20.89 1.04 6.24
CA GLY A 102 21.94 1.01 5.22
C GLY A 102 21.92 -0.30 4.43
N ASN A 103 22.49 -0.27 3.24
CA ASN A 103 22.45 -1.35 2.26
C ASN A 103 23.25 -2.60 2.63
N GLU A 104 24.07 -2.50 3.67
CA GLU A 104 24.85 -3.62 4.21
C GLU A 104 24.36 -4.05 5.60
N PHE A 105 23.14 -3.61 5.98
CA PHE A 105 22.50 -4.00 7.23
C PHE A 105 22.17 -5.50 7.24
N GLY A 106 23.05 -6.31 7.83
CA GLY A 106 22.88 -7.76 7.99
C GLY A 106 23.02 -8.54 6.66
N PHE A 107 23.79 -9.63 6.67
CA PHE A 107 24.09 -10.45 5.49
C PHE A 107 22.83 -10.83 4.69
N GLY A 108 22.53 -10.09 3.61
CA GLY A 108 21.46 -10.37 2.66
C GLY A 108 20.13 -9.62 2.87
N ALA A 109 19.99 -8.73 3.86
CA ALA A 109 18.73 -7.99 4.04
C ALA A 109 18.62 -6.69 3.21
N GLY A 110 19.74 -6.24 2.63
CA GLY A 110 19.80 -5.08 1.72
C GLY A 110 19.36 -3.76 2.36
N GLY A 111 19.36 -2.70 1.55
CA GLY A 111 18.86 -1.38 1.97
C GLY A 111 17.36 -1.42 2.14
N ARG A 112 16.83 -0.88 3.24
CA ARG A 112 15.40 -0.91 3.51
C ARG A 112 14.91 0.38 4.15
N LEU A 113 13.89 0.97 3.53
CA LEU A 113 13.04 2.00 4.11
C LEU A 113 11.76 1.36 4.64
N ILE A 114 11.37 1.69 5.87
CA ILE A 114 10.12 1.23 6.46
C ILE A 114 9.34 2.43 6.97
N PHE A 115 8.07 2.52 6.57
CA PHE A 115 7.04 3.30 7.23
C PHE A 115 6.11 2.29 7.92
N ALA A 116 6.06 2.32 9.24
CA ALA A 116 5.22 1.41 10.01
C ALA A 116 4.29 2.22 10.90
N SER A 117 3.00 1.91 10.80
CA SER A 117 2.02 2.33 11.80
C SER A 117 2.10 1.42 13.04
N GLY A 118 1.53 1.86 14.16
CA GLY A 118 1.40 1.02 15.35
C GLY A 118 0.57 -0.25 15.09
N ASN A 119 0.39 -1.08 16.12
CA ASN A 119 -0.37 -2.34 16.04
C ASN A 119 -1.80 -2.25 16.57
N LEU A 120 -2.36 -1.05 16.72
CA LEU A 120 -3.76 -0.85 17.09
C LEU A 120 -4.67 -0.89 15.86
N SER A 121 -5.95 -1.20 16.04
CA SER A 121 -6.94 -1.38 14.95
C SER A 121 -7.14 -0.17 14.03
N GLU A 122 -6.75 1.03 14.47
CA GLU A 122 -6.86 2.29 13.72
C GLU A 122 -5.50 2.78 13.19
N SER A 123 -4.46 1.96 13.29
CA SER A 123 -3.13 2.34 12.86
C SER A 123 -3.08 2.43 11.34
N ASN A 124 -2.78 3.63 10.83
CA ASN A 124 -2.81 3.91 9.40
C ASN A 124 -1.53 4.64 8.97
N ILE A 125 -1.22 4.55 7.68
CA ILE A 125 -0.18 5.33 7.00
C ILE A 125 -0.88 6.17 5.93
N HIS A 126 -0.75 7.50 6.03
CA HIS A 126 -1.34 8.42 5.07
C HIS A 126 -0.26 9.03 4.19
N PHE A 127 -0.47 9.02 2.87
CA PHE A 127 0.38 9.71 1.90
C PHE A 127 -0.40 10.91 1.34
N PHE A 128 0.09 12.13 1.59
CA PHE A 128 -0.55 13.38 1.18
C PHE A 128 0.14 13.96 -0.07
N SER A 129 -0.63 14.54 -0.99
CA SER A 129 -0.13 15.41 -2.06
C SER A 129 -0.83 16.76 -2.00
N GLY A 130 -0.08 17.81 -1.63
CA GLY A 130 -0.67 19.09 -1.27
C GLY A 130 -1.63 18.97 -0.09
N ASN A 131 -2.79 19.66 -0.16
CA ASN A 131 -3.79 19.67 0.91
C ASN A 131 -4.79 18.48 0.86
N LEU A 132 -4.57 17.49 -0.02
CA LEU A 132 -5.48 16.36 -0.22
C LEU A 132 -4.74 15.02 -0.03
N GLN A 133 -5.44 14.02 0.52
CA GLN A 133 -4.92 12.69 0.88
C GLN A 133 -4.67 11.75 -0.32
N ARG A 134 -4.28 12.28 -1.50
CA ARG A 134 -4.42 11.54 -2.76
C ARG A 134 -3.12 11.40 -3.55
N SER A 135 -2.09 10.81 -2.95
CA SER A 135 -0.98 10.32 -3.78
C SER A 135 -0.37 9.05 -3.23
N MET A 136 -0.67 7.94 -3.90
CA MET A 136 0.07 6.69 -3.79
C MET A 136 0.54 6.37 -5.20
N ILE A 137 1.81 6.68 -5.49
CA ILE A 137 2.46 6.42 -6.79
C ILE A 137 3.50 5.33 -6.55
N PHE A 138 3.39 4.20 -7.26
CA PHE A 138 4.38 3.12 -7.27
C PHE A 138 4.85 2.93 -8.72
N GLU A 139 6.13 3.19 -9.02
CA GLU A 139 6.61 3.33 -10.41
C GLU A 139 7.20 2.05 -11.05
N ASP A 140 7.44 0.98 -10.29
CA ASP A 140 8.25 -0.16 -10.79
C ASP A 140 7.48 -1.48 -10.91
N THR A 141 6.96 -2.04 -9.81
CA THR A 141 6.45 -3.43 -9.81
C THR A 141 4.98 -3.60 -9.37
N GLY A 142 4.26 -2.48 -9.24
CA GLY A 142 2.86 -2.43 -8.83
C GLY A 142 2.64 -2.61 -7.31
N LEU A 143 1.37 -2.55 -6.88
CA LEU A 143 0.97 -2.81 -5.50
C LEU A 143 0.70 -4.30 -5.31
N ARG A 144 1.46 -4.96 -4.42
CA ARG A 144 1.30 -6.40 -4.11
C ARG A 144 1.19 -6.62 -2.61
N PRO A 145 0.37 -7.58 -2.14
CA PRO A 145 0.39 -8.00 -0.75
C PRO A 145 1.71 -8.72 -0.43
N ASN A 146 2.12 -8.69 0.84
CA ASN A 146 3.32 -9.38 1.33
C ASN A 146 3.16 -10.90 1.47
N ALA A 147 1.92 -11.39 1.38
CA ALA A 147 1.56 -12.80 1.41
C ALA A 147 0.34 -13.04 0.52
N ASP A 148 0.29 -14.20 -0.11
CA ASP A 148 -0.84 -14.58 -0.96
C ASP A 148 -2.13 -14.79 -0.13
N SER A 149 -3.26 -14.32 -0.67
CA SER A 149 -4.60 -14.59 -0.15
C SER A 149 -4.88 -14.17 1.31
N GLN A 150 -4.14 -13.19 1.85
CA GLN A 150 -4.31 -12.70 3.23
C GLN A 150 -4.87 -11.28 3.36
N LEU A 151 -4.79 -10.48 2.29
CA LEU A 151 -5.14 -9.06 2.31
C LEU A 151 -6.23 -8.76 1.28
N GLY A 152 -7.25 -8.02 1.72
CA GLY A 152 -8.30 -7.50 0.84
C GLY A 152 -7.95 -6.13 0.27
N LEU A 153 -8.54 -5.81 -0.88
CA LEU A 153 -8.57 -4.45 -1.44
C LEU A 153 -9.89 -3.78 -1.02
N GLY A 154 -9.86 -3.07 0.12
CA GLY A 154 -11.06 -2.52 0.78
C GLY A 154 -11.54 -3.39 1.96
N SER A 155 -12.74 -3.11 2.48
CA SER A 155 -13.38 -3.87 3.57
C SER A 155 -14.91 -3.83 3.47
N SER A 156 -15.62 -4.56 4.35
CA SER A 156 -17.08 -4.55 4.43
C SER A 156 -17.70 -3.19 4.81
N SER A 157 -16.88 -2.24 5.26
CA SER A 157 -17.31 -0.89 5.63
C SER A 157 -16.55 0.22 4.90
N LYS A 158 -15.60 -0.12 4.03
CA LYS A 158 -14.74 0.82 3.30
C LYS A 158 -14.53 0.31 1.88
N PHE A 159 -15.19 0.97 0.94
CA PHE A 159 -15.19 0.59 -0.47
C PHE A 159 -14.32 1.54 -1.28
N TRP A 160 -13.72 1.02 -2.35
CA TRP A 160 -13.24 1.86 -3.43
C TRP A 160 -14.45 2.40 -4.18
N ASP A 161 -14.47 3.71 -4.44
CA ASP A 161 -15.53 4.34 -5.24
C ASP A 161 -15.52 3.74 -6.66
N GLN A 162 -14.33 3.69 -7.28
CA GLN A 162 -14.10 3.09 -8.58
C GLN A 162 -12.68 2.50 -8.66
N THR A 163 -12.52 1.45 -9.48
CA THR A 163 -11.22 0.89 -9.84
C THR A 163 -11.06 1.00 -11.35
N PHE A 164 -10.01 1.70 -11.80
CA PHE A 164 -9.66 1.80 -13.21
C PHE A 164 -8.49 0.86 -13.50
N THR A 165 -8.73 -0.13 -14.35
CA THR A 165 -7.74 -1.12 -14.79
C THR A 165 -7.89 -1.33 -16.29
N ASP A 166 -6.79 -1.52 -17.01
CA ASP A 166 -6.86 -1.95 -18.42
C ASP A 166 -7.53 -3.32 -18.54
N GLU A 167 -7.17 -4.27 -17.65
CA GLU A 167 -7.83 -5.56 -17.49
C GLU A 167 -8.06 -5.86 -16.00
N LEU A 168 -9.30 -6.25 -15.64
CA LEU A 168 -9.61 -6.80 -14.33
C LEU A 168 -9.53 -8.32 -14.37
N VAL A 169 -8.47 -8.87 -13.78
CA VAL A 169 -8.29 -10.32 -13.63
C VAL A 169 -8.74 -10.75 -12.23
N LEU A 170 -9.83 -11.52 -12.17
CA LEU A 170 -10.32 -12.15 -10.94
C LEU A 170 -9.97 -13.64 -10.99
N SER A 171 -8.81 -13.99 -10.42
CA SER A 171 -8.33 -15.37 -10.32
C SER A 171 -8.31 -15.80 -8.85
N ASN A 172 -8.95 -16.94 -8.55
CA ASN A 172 -8.86 -17.58 -7.25
C ASN A 172 -7.71 -18.59 -7.30
N VAL A 173 -6.51 -18.14 -6.95
CA VAL A 173 -5.27 -18.94 -7.03
C VAL A 173 -4.63 -19.20 -5.65
N GLY A 174 -5.39 -19.02 -4.57
CA GLY A 174 -4.89 -19.21 -3.20
C GLY A 174 -4.67 -20.68 -2.83
N ALA A 175 -3.90 -20.93 -1.75
CA ALA A 175 -3.41 -22.24 -1.30
C ALA A 175 -4.48 -23.36 -1.02
N ALA A 176 -5.76 -23.06 -1.17
CA ALA A 176 -6.88 -24.01 -1.06
C ALA A 176 -7.89 -23.91 -2.23
N ALA A 177 -7.59 -23.12 -3.28
CA ALA A 177 -8.44 -23.00 -4.44
C ALA A 177 -8.36 -24.27 -5.28
N THR A 178 -9.46 -25.00 -5.38
CA THR A 178 -9.68 -25.96 -6.46
C THR A 178 -10.26 -25.20 -7.66
N ALA A 179 -10.17 -25.75 -8.86
CA ALA A 179 -10.62 -25.16 -10.14
C ALA A 179 -12.10 -24.70 -10.20
N ALA A 180 -12.85 -24.73 -9.09
CA ALA A 180 -14.29 -24.55 -9.02
C ALA A 180 -14.76 -23.11 -8.67
N ASP A 181 -13.88 -22.19 -8.26
CA ASP A 181 -14.31 -20.96 -7.58
C ASP A 181 -13.75 -19.67 -8.22
N THR A 182 -14.03 -19.37 -9.50
CA THR A 182 -13.74 -18.05 -10.10
C THR A 182 -14.89 -17.46 -10.91
N VAL A 183 -15.14 -16.16 -10.71
CA VAL A 183 -16.02 -15.33 -11.55
C VAL A 183 -15.14 -14.37 -12.35
N ARG A 184 -15.04 -14.57 -13.67
CA ARG A 184 -14.32 -13.67 -14.59
C ARG A 184 -15.31 -12.68 -15.22
N ILE A 185 -15.10 -11.38 -15.02
CA ILE A 185 -15.91 -10.30 -15.61
C ILE A 185 -14.95 -9.42 -16.42
N SER A 186 -15.04 -9.48 -17.75
CA SER A 186 -14.28 -8.61 -18.66
C SER A 186 -15.22 -7.90 -19.62
N ALA A 187 -15.10 -6.56 -19.73
CA ALA A 187 -15.75 -5.77 -20.75
C ALA A 187 -14.76 -5.52 -21.90
N LEU A 188 -14.77 -6.39 -22.92
CA LEU A 188 -14.11 -6.11 -24.18
C LEU A 188 -15.09 -5.29 -25.04
N ASP A 189 -14.77 -4.04 -25.32
CA ASP A 189 -15.46 -3.24 -26.34
C ASP A 189 -15.13 -3.82 -27.71
N LEU A 190 -16.04 -4.64 -28.24
CA LEU A 190 -15.86 -5.33 -29.54
C LEU A 190 -16.30 -4.47 -30.73
N SER A 191 -16.99 -3.34 -30.51
CA SER A 191 -17.27 -2.26 -31.46
C SER A 191 -18.24 -1.25 -30.85
N ALA A 192 -18.14 0.02 -31.25
CA ALA A 192 -18.99 1.12 -30.79
C ALA A 192 -20.49 0.75 -30.71
N GLY A 193 -20.98 0.52 -29.49
CA GLY A 193 -22.42 0.46 -29.20
C GLY A 193 -22.90 -0.69 -28.32
N ASP A 194 -22.21 -1.83 -28.27
CA ASP A 194 -22.74 -3.03 -27.60
C ASP A 194 -21.71 -3.65 -26.63
N ALA A 195 -21.84 -3.38 -25.33
CA ALA A 195 -21.07 -4.05 -24.29
C ALA A 195 -21.87 -5.26 -23.74
N GLY A 196 -21.36 -6.48 -23.95
CA GLY A 196 -21.92 -7.71 -23.38
C GLY A 196 -21.09 -8.24 -22.20
N LEU A 197 -21.75 -8.74 -21.15
CA LEU A 197 -21.11 -9.45 -20.03
C LEU A 197 -20.78 -10.90 -20.44
N HIS A 198 -19.49 -11.20 -20.68
CA HIS A 198 -19.02 -12.58 -20.89
C HIS A 198 -18.52 -13.20 -19.57
N ILE A 199 -19.26 -14.16 -19.01
CA ILE A 199 -18.81 -15.01 -17.88
C ILE A 199 -18.35 -16.35 -18.45
N LYS A 200 -17.06 -16.71 -18.46
CA LYS A 200 -16.59 -18.02 -18.95
C LYS A 200 -16.14 -18.91 -17.78
N THR A 201 -16.56 -20.17 -17.75
CA THR A 201 -16.05 -21.23 -16.85
C THR A 201 -15.08 -22.16 -17.60
N GLU A 202 -14.17 -22.82 -16.87
CA GLU A 202 -12.93 -23.44 -17.40
C GLU A 202 -13.13 -24.66 -18.33
N ASN A 203 -14.32 -25.25 -18.38
CA ASN A 203 -14.57 -26.51 -19.07
C ASN A 203 -15.22 -26.35 -20.46
N ASP A 204 -15.27 -25.14 -21.04
CA ASP A 204 -15.97 -24.83 -22.30
C ASP A 204 -17.43 -25.35 -22.36
N THR A 205 -18.03 -25.68 -21.20
CA THR A 205 -19.36 -26.28 -21.08
C THR A 205 -20.10 -25.69 -19.88
N GLU A 206 -20.83 -24.62 -20.19
CA GLU A 206 -21.98 -24.01 -19.48
C GLU A 206 -21.77 -22.91 -18.40
N HIS A 207 -22.59 -21.86 -18.60
CA HIS A 207 -22.68 -20.58 -17.90
C HIS A 207 -23.88 -20.60 -16.93
N LEU A 208 -23.69 -20.32 -15.64
CA LEU A 208 -24.80 -20.32 -14.67
C LEU A 208 -25.28 -18.89 -14.34
N PHE A 209 -26.38 -18.46 -14.94
CA PHE A 209 -27.16 -17.29 -14.50
C PHE A 209 -28.26 -17.75 -13.53
N ALA A 210 -27.91 -17.92 -12.24
CA ALA A 210 -28.83 -18.19 -11.11
C ALA A 210 -29.77 -19.43 -11.26
N SER A 211 -30.78 -19.53 -10.39
CA SER A 211 -31.75 -20.63 -10.37
C SER A 211 -32.80 -20.57 -11.48
N LEU A 212 -32.95 -19.42 -12.14
CA LEU A 212 -33.87 -19.16 -13.23
C LEU A 212 -33.21 -18.12 -14.16
N VAL A 213 -33.22 -18.36 -15.47
CA VAL A 213 -32.66 -17.46 -16.50
C VAL A 213 -33.78 -16.68 -17.16
N GLY A 214 -33.81 -15.36 -17.00
CA GLY A 214 -34.74 -14.48 -17.70
C GLY A 214 -34.08 -13.77 -18.89
N ILE A 215 -34.60 -13.97 -20.11
CA ILE A 215 -34.25 -13.19 -21.30
C ILE A 215 -35.45 -12.29 -21.63
N GLY A 216 -35.28 -10.98 -21.52
CA GLY A 216 -36.38 -10.02 -21.67
C GLY A 216 -37.31 -9.92 -20.44
N THR A 217 -37.00 -10.62 -19.34
CA THR A 217 -37.69 -10.54 -18.04
C THR A 217 -36.67 -10.53 -16.89
N THR A 218 -36.97 -9.80 -15.82
CA THR A 218 -36.18 -9.78 -14.58
C THR A 218 -36.75 -10.66 -13.48
N SER A 219 -37.86 -11.35 -13.74
CA SER A 219 -38.56 -12.20 -12.77
C SER A 219 -39.07 -13.46 -13.45
N PRO A 220 -38.16 -14.31 -13.95
CA PRO A 220 -38.54 -15.56 -14.60
C PRO A 220 -39.38 -16.45 -13.66
N ASN A 221 -40.36 -17.16 -14.21
CA ASN A 221 -41.20 -18.14 -13.51
C ASN A 221 -40.84 -19.61 -13.81
N ALA A 222 -39.86 -19.81 -14.70
CA ALA A 222 -39.34 -21.10 -15.13
C ALA A 222 -37.80 -21.03 -15.24
N GLU A 223 -37.16 -22.19 -15.32
CA GLU A 223 -35.69 -22.31 -15.40
C GLU A 223 -35.09 -21.50 -16.54
N LEU A 224 -35.79 -21.39 -17.67
CA LEU A 224 -35.50 -20.45 -18.75
C LEU A 224 -36.81 -19.81 -19.20
N GLU A 225 -36.95 -18.50 -19.00
CA GLU A 225 -38.06 -17.71 -19.52
C GLU A 225 -37.54 -16.69 -20.54
N ILE A 226 -38.10 -16.73 -21.73
CA ILE A 226 -37.81 -15.77 -22.80
C ILE A 226 -39.09 -15.01 -23.10
N VAL A 227 -39.14 -13.74 -22.70
CA VAL A 227 -40.21 -12.82 -23.11
C VAL A 227 -39.81 -12.22 -24.45
N GLY A 228 -40.17 -12.94 -25.53
CA GLY A 228 -39.82 -12.59 -26.90
C GLY A 228 -39.65 -13.82 -27.79
N ASP A 229 -39.03 -13.64 -28.95
CA ASP A 229 -38.78 -14.73 -29.88
C ASP A 229 -37.57 -15.57 -29.43
N LEU A 230 -37.76 -16.87 -29.29
CA LEU A 230 -36.66 -17.83 -29.17
C LEU A 230 -36.23 -18.30 -30.57
N ARG A 231 -34.99 -17.98 -30.96
CA ARG A 231 -34.36 -18.55 -32.17
C ARG A 231 -33.41 -19.65 -31.76
N VAL A 232 -33.78 -20.89 -32.07
CA VAL A 232 -32.98 -22.08 -31.76
C VAL A 232 -32.71 -22.88 -33.03
N LYS A 233 -31.45 -23.28 -33.23
CA LYS A 233 -31.04 -24.04 -34.44
C LYS A 233 -31.51 -25.49 -34.36
N THR A 234 -31.30 -26.11 -33.21
CA THR A 234 -31.73 -27.47 -32.88
C THR A 234 -32.05 -27.51 -31.40
N ILE A 235 -33.18 -28.12 -31.06
CA ILE A 235 -33.48 -28.52 -29.68
C ILE A 235 -33.12 -30.01 -29.61
N HIS A 236 -32.24 -30.38 -28.69
CA HIS A 236 -31.77 -31.74 -28.48
C HIS A 236 -32.32 -32.28 -27.15
N GLU A 237 -32.59 -33.59 -27.07
CA GLU A 237 -33.04 -34.27 -25.84
C GLU A 237 -34.27 -33.63 -25.16
N VAL A 238 -35.34 -33.46 -25.92
CA VAL A 238 -36.61 -33.11 -25.30
C VAL A 238 -37.08 -34.29 -24.44
N THR A 239 -37.74 -34.00 -23.32
CA THR A 239 -38.27 -35.02 -22.40
C THR A 239 -39.21 -35.99 -23.13
N GLY A 240 -39.58 -37.10 -22.49
CA GLY A 240 -40.57 -38.04 -23.04
C GLY A 240 -41.94 -37.41 -23.33
N GLU A 241 -42.20 -36.21 -22.81
CA GLU A 241 -43.40 -35.41 -23.08
C GLU A 241 -43.28 -34.56 -24.36
N GLY A 242 -42.09 -34.49 -24.96
CA GLY A 242 -41.83 -33.82 -26.23
C GLY A 242 -41.77 -32.29 -26.14
N LEU A 243 -41.59 -31.66 -27.30
CA LEU A 243 -41.53 -30.20 -27.41
C LEU A 243 -42.94 -29.67 -27.59
N VAL A 244 -43.47 -29.00 -26.58
CA VAL A 244 -44.78 -28.34 -26.69
C VAL A 244 -44.58 -26.95 -27.29
N LEU A 245 -44.74 -26.85 -28.61
CA LEU A 245 -44.89 -25.56 -29.29
C LEU A 245 -46.36 -25.14 -29.19
N SER A 246 -46.71 -24.30 -28.22
CA SER A 246 -48.02 -23.65 -28.18
C SER A 246 -48.06 -22.50 -29.20
N THR A 247 -47.86 -22.82 -30.48
CA THR A 247 -48.16 -21.85 -31.54
C THR A 247 -49.67 -21.80 -31.73
N ASN A 248 -50.21 -20.64 -32.06
CA ASN A 248 -51.57 -20.53 -32.59
C ASN A 248 -51.61 -21.19 -33.97
N PHE A 249 -51.76 -22.51 -34.00
CA PHE A 249 -52.04 -23.27 -35.21
C PHE A 249 -53.49 -22.98 -35.55
N ASN A 250 -53.76 -21.98 -36.39
CA ASN A 250 -55.09 -21.81 -36.99
C ASN A 250 -55.34 -22.98 -37.96
N THR A 251 -55.52 -24.18 -37.39
CA THR A 251 -56.05 -25.44 -37.93
C THR A 251 -55.11 -26.42 -38.66
N GLU A 252 -53.85 -26.60 -38.24
CA GLU A 252 -52.95 -27.56 -38.92
C GLU A 252 -52.37 -28.62 -37.99
N SER A 253 -52.47 -29.89 -38.41
CA SER A 253 -51.94 -31.06 -37.71
C SER A 253 -50.63 -31.51 -38.37
N ILE A 254 -49.56 -31.57 -37.58
CA ILE A 254 -48.25 -32.07 -38.02
C ILE A 254 -48.19 -33.57 -37.69
N ASN A 255 -48.16 -34.42 -38.72
CA ASN A 255 -47.89 -35.85 -38.55
C ASN A 255 -46.69 -36.24 -39.42
N GLY A 256 -45.51 -36.31 -38.80
CA GLY A 256 -44.23 -36.57 -39.47
C GLY A 256 -43.75 -35.39 -40.32
N ASN A 257 -43.17 -35.66 -41.50
CA ASN A 257 -42.66 -34.64 -42.44
C ASN A 257 -43.74 -33.92 -43.26
N THR A 258 -45.02 -34.14 -42.96
CA THR A 258 -46.12 -33.58 -43.76
C THR A 258 -46.96 -32.66 -42.89
N VAL A 259 -47.06 -31.40 -43.31
CA VAL A 259 -48.07 -30.47 -42.80
C VAL A 259 -49.37 -30.82 -43.52
N LEU A 260 -50.36 -31.30 -42.76
CA LEU A 260 -51.71 -31.47 -43.29
C LEU A 260 -52.44 -30.14 -43.15
N ASP A 261 -52.48 -29.39 -44.25
CA ASP A 261 -53.34 -28.22 -44.40
C ASP A 261 -54.80 -28.67 -44.36
N SER A 262 -55.58 -28.11 -43.42
CA SER A 262 -57.03 -28.36 -43.34
C SER A 262 -57.88 -27.22 -43.89
N SER A 263 -57.26 -26.24 -44.57
CA SER A 263 -57.99 -25.24 -45.34
C SER A 263 -58.80 -25.96 -46.44
N THR A 264 -60.11 -25.97 -46.26
CA THR A 264 -61.04 -26.66 -47.14
C THR A 264 -61.33 -25.80 -48.36
N PHE A 265 -60.82 -26.27 -49.51
CA PHE A 265 -61.09 -25.88 -50.91
C PHE A 265 -60.57 -24.53 -51.43
#